data_AF-A0A6G5QGW0-F1
#
_entry.id   AF-A0A6G5QGW0-F1
#
_cell.length_a   1.000
_cell.length_b   1.000
_cell.length_c   1.000
_cell.angle_alpha   90.00
_cell.angle_beta   90.00
_cell.angle_gamma   90.00
#
_symmetry.space_group_name_H-M   'P 1'
#
loop_
_entity.id
_entity.type
_entity.pdbx_description
1 polymer ?
#
loop_
_entity_poly.entity_id
_entity_poly.type
_entity_poly.pdbx_seq_one_letter_code
_entity_poly.pdbx_strand_id
1 'polypeptide(L)'
;MNTTTLLLLFADMAEKLLNASRSITLLAGIASVLLIMFSVILAENETERLFKVRKYSIVTFLISLAIFIITPSSKTIYIVAGANVTNELLQTETANKAIKLLNQKLDEALGETK
;
A
#
# COMPACT_ATOMS: atom_id res chain seq x y z
N MET A 1 15.90 17.88 0.17
CA MET A 1 15.26 16.70 -0.43
C MET A 1 13.77 17.00 -0.52
N ASN A 2 13.19 17.08 -1.71
CA ASN A 2 11.81 17.52 -1.86
C ASN A 2 10.83 16.45 -1.35
N THR A 3 9.74 16.88 -0.70
CA THR A 3 8.70 16.03 -0.12
C THR A 3 8.08 15.09 -1.17
N THR A 4 8.02 15.54 -2.41
CA THR A 4 7.49 14.80 -3.56
C THR A 4 8.40 13.65 -4.00
N THR A 5 9.72 13.83 -3.91
CA THR A 5 10.70 12.75 -4.15
C THR A 5 10.64 11.69 -3.05
N LEU A 6 10.39 12.12 -1.80
CA LEU A 6 10.19 11.22 -0.65
C LEU A 6 8.92 10.36 -0.81
N LEU A 7 7.82 10.96 -1.26
CA LEU A 7 6.55 10.27 -1.52
C LEU A 7 6.64 9.24 -2.64
N LEU A 8 7.37 9.56 -3.72
CA LEU A 8 7.64 8.61 -4.80
C LEU A 8 8.47 7.41 -4.31
N LEU A 9 9.45 7.65 -3.44
CA LEU A 9 10.24 6.59 -2.82
C LEU A 9 9.37 5.67 -1.95
N PHE A 10 8.46 6.24 -1.15
CA PHE A 10 7.51 5.45 -0.36
C PHE A 10 6.56 4.64 -1.23
N ALA A 11 6.15 5.15 -2.40
CA ALA A 11 5.31 4.40 -3.34
C ALA A 11 6.02 3.13 -3.86
N ASP A 12 7.29 3.26 -4.26
CA ASP A 12 8.08 2.13 -4.75
C ASP A 12 8.41 1.12 -3.65
N MET A 13 8.68 1.60 -2.43
CA MET A 13 8.90 0.73 -1.27
C MET A 13 7.62 0.01 -0.82
N ALA A 14 6.46 0.67 -0.89
CA ALA A 14 5.19 0.06 -0.53
C ALA A 14 4.83 -1.11 -1.47
N GLU A 15 5.15 -1.02 -2.76
CA GLU A 15 4.86 -2.09 -3.72
C GLU A 15 5.70 -3.34 -3.44
N LYS A 16 6.99 -3.11 -3.19
CA LYS A 16 7.95 -4.17 -2.83
C LYS A 16 7.55 -4.83 -1.51
N LEU A 17 7.11 -4.04 -0.52
CA LEU A 17 6.63 -4.54 0.76
C LEU A 17 5.35 -5.35 0.62
N LEU A 18 4.39 -4.89 -0.18
CA LEU A 18 3.12 -5.61 -0.43
C LEU A 18 3.37 -6.95 -1.14
N ASN A 19 4.26 -6.97 -2.13
CA ASN A 19 4.62 -8.18 -2.86
C ASN A 19 5.40 -9.17 -1.99
N ALA A 20 6.31 -8.68 -1.15
CA ALA A 20 7.01 -9.50 -0.16
C ALA A 20 6.04 -10.09 0.88
N SER A 21 5.12 -9.28 1.42
CA SER A 21 4.08 -9.75 2.34
C SER A 21 3.19 -10.81 1.69
N ARG A 22 2.74 -10.62 0.44
CA ARG A 22 1.93 -11.63 -0.28
C ARG A 22 2.65 -12.96 -0.44
N SER A 23 3.92 -12.93 -0.85
CA SER A 23 4.71 -14.15 -1.04
C SER A 23 4.99 -14.87 0.28
N ILE A 24 5.31 -14.15 1.36
CA ILE A 24 5.47 -14.72 2.71
C ILE A 24 4.17 -15.34 3.20
N THR A 25 3.04 -14.66 2.99
CA THR A 25 1.71 -15.15 3.41
C THR A 25 1.34 -16.46 2.70
N LEU A 26 1.61 -16.56 1.40
CA LEU A 26 1.39 -17.78 0.62
C LEU A 26 2.28 -18.94 1.10
N LEU A 27 3.57 -18.68 1.31
CA LEU A 27 4.52 -19.67 1.82
C LEU A 27 4.15 -20.15 3.23
N ALA A 28 3.79 -19.24 4.12
CA ALA A 28 3.33 -19.56 5.47
C ALA A 28 2.04 -20.37 5.46
N GLY A 29 1.10 -20.03 4.57
CA GLY A 29 -0.13 -20.79 4.35
C GLY A 29 0.14 -22.23 3.91
N ILE A 30 0.96 -22.42 2.88
CA ILE A 30 1.33 -23.76 2.37
C ILE A 30 2.05 -24.58 3.46
N ALA A 31 3.01 -23.97 4.16
CA ALA A 31 3.72 -24.62 5.25
C ALA A 31 2.77 -25.07 6.38
N SER A 32 1.76 -24.26 6.70
CA SER A 32 0.78 -24.63 7.73
C SER A 32 -0.04 -25.87 7.34
N VAL A 33 -0.46 -25.97 6.06
CA VAL A 33 -1.23 -27.11 5.55
C VAL A 33 -0.39 -28.38 5.54
N LEU A 34 0.87 -28.29 5.11
CA LEU A 34 1.81 -29.42 5.13
C LEU A 34 2.07 -29.91 6.55
N LEU A 35 2.24 -28.99 7.52
CA LEU A 35 2.42 -29.37 8.93
C LEU A 35 1.20 -30.07 9.51
N ILE A 36 -0.02 -29.66 9.14
CA ILE A 36 -1.24 -30.35 9.56
C ILE A 36 -1.28 -31.77 8.99
N MET A 37 -1.03 -31.93 7.68
CA MET A 37 -0.97 -33.25 7.03
C MET A 37 0.08 -34.17 7.67
N PHE A 38 1.30 -33.68 7.92
CA PHE A 38 2.36 -34.46 8.56
C PHE A 38 2.04 -34.79 10.02
N SER A 39 1.39 -33.90 10.77
CA SER A 39 0.99 -34.17 12.15
C SER A 39 -0.06 -35.26 12.30
N VAL A 40 -0.92 -35.45 11.29
CA VAL A 40 -1.90 -36.55 11.24
C VAL A 40 -1.22 -37.90 10.95
N ILE A 41 -0.08 -37.90 10.25
CA ILE A 41 0.65 -39.11 9.85
C ILE A 41 1.67 -39.56 10.92
N LEU A 42 2.30 -38.63 11.65
CA LEU A 42 3.43 -38.88 12.59
C LEU A 42 3.03 -38.93 14.08
N ALA A 43 1.79 -39.30 14.39
CA ALA A 43 1.14 -39.09 15.69
C ALA A 43 1.87 -39.64 16.95
N GLU A 44 2.94 -40.43 16.84
CA GLU A 44 3.54 -41.15 17.97
C GLU A 44 4.83 -40.57 18.58
N ASN A 45 5.56 -39.62 17.96
CA ASN A 45 6.87 -39.19 18.55
C ASN A 45 7.32 -37.73 18.35
N GLU A 46 6.78 -36.96 17.40
CA GLU A 46 7.30 -35.62 17.04
C GLU A 46 6.31 -34.46 17.33
N THR A 47 5.21 -34.76 18.04
CA THR A 47 4.06 -33.87 18.23
C THR A 47 4.42 -32.52 18.85
N GLU A 48 5.34 -32.49 19.83
CA GLU A 48 5.74 -31.27 20.53
C GLU A 48 6.53 -30.29 19.65
N ARG A 49 7.40 -30.83 18.77
CA ARG A 49 8.20 -30.04 17.83
C ARG A 49 7.32 -29.46 16.73
N LEU A 50 6.42 -30.27 16.17
CA LEU A 50 5.42 -29.84 15.18
C LEU A 50 4.49 -28.76 15.74
N PHE A 51 4.11 -28.85 17.02
CA PHE A 51 3.25 -27.84 17.66
C PHE A 51 3.95 -26.48 17.79
N LYS A 52 5.23 -26.46 18.16
CA LYS A 52 6.04 -25.23 18.21
C LYS A 52 6.15 -24.59 16.82
N VAL A 53 6.50 -25.36 15.79
CA VAL A 53 6.64 -24.85 14.42
C VAL A 53 5.30 -24.31 13.88
N ARG A 54 4.19 -24.99 14.17
CA ARG A 54 2.83 -24.53 13.81
C ARG A 54 2.49 -23.18 14.46
N LYS A 55 2.82 -22.99 15.74
CA LYS A 55 2.60 -21.71 16.43
C LYS A 55 3.37 -20.57 15.76
N TYR A 56 4.63 -20.79 15.40
CA TYR A 56 5.42 -19.77 14.69
C TYR A 56 4.86 -19.47 13.29
N SER A 57 4.43 -20.48 12.54
CA SER A 57 3.80 -20.29 11.23
C SER A 57 2.53 -19.41 11.31
N ILE A 58 1.67 -19.67 12.30
CA ILE A 58 0.46 -18.86 12.54
C ILE A 58 0.81 -17.43 12.90
N VAL A 59 1.78 -17.21 13.79
CA VAL A 59 2.20 -15.86 14.19
C VAL A 59 2.78 -15.09 12.99
N THR A 60 3.64 -15.72 12.20
CA THR A 60 4.20 -15.11 10.97
C THR A 60 3.12 -14.78 9.95
N PHE A 61 2.12 -15.65 9.80
CA PHE A 61 0.96 -15.39 8.94
C PHE A 61 0.15 -14.17 9.40
N LEU A 62 -0.14 -14.08 10.70
CA LEU A 62 -0.88 -12.95 11.28
C LEU A 62 -0.14 -11.63 11.12
N ILE A 63 1.18 -11.61 11.36
CA ILE A 63 2.01 -10.40 11.18
C ILE A 63 2.02 -9.99 9.71
N SER A 64 2.21 -10.95 8.80
CA SER A 64 2.21 -10.67 7.36
C SER A 64 0.85 -10.13 6.88
N LEU A 65 -0.25 -10.68 7.39
CA LEU A 65 -1.60 -10.20 7.11
C LEU A 65 -1.84 -8.77 7.64
N ALA A 66 -1.38 -8.47 8.84
CA ALA A 66 -1.47 -7.13 9.40
C ALA A 66 -0.70 -6.10 8.56
N ILE A 67 0.52 -6.45 8.11
CA ILE A 67 1.32 -5.60 7.21
C ILE A 67 0.57 -5.40 5.89
N PHE A 68 -0.03 -6.45 5.33
CA PHE A 68 -0.81 -6.34 4.10
C PHE A 68 -2.02 -5.41 4.22
N ILE A 69 -2.74 -5.45 5.34
CA ILE A 69 -3.93 -4.62 5.58
C ILE A 69 -3.56 -3.14 5.80
N ILE A 70 -2.49 -2.89 6.56
CA ILE A 70 -2.10 -1.54 6.97
C ILE A 70 -1.33 -0.82 5.85
N THR A 71 -0.62 -1.55 5.00
CA THR A 71 0.21 -0.94 3.94
C THR A 71 -0.68 -0.42 2.81
N PRO A 72 -0.74 0.91 2.58
CA PRO A 72 -1.49 1.46 1.47
C PRO A 72 -0.85 1.04 0.14
N SER A 73 -1.69 0.84 -0.88
CA SER A 73 -1.19 0.48 -2.22
C SER A 73 -0.35 1.61 -2.81
N SER A 74 0.65 1.27 -3.63
CA SER A 74 1.49 2.26 -4.32
C SER A 74 0.68 3.25 -5.15
N LYS A 75 -0.42 2.80 -5.77
CA LYS A 75 -1.37 3.66 -6.48
C LYS A 75 -1.95 4.75 -5.58
N THR A 76 -2.28 4.42 -4.33
CA THR A 76 -2.80 5.37 -3.34
C THR A 76 -1.74 6.42 -2.99
N ILE A 77 -0.49 5.99 -2.81
CA ILE A 77 0.63 6.89 -2.52
C ILE A 77 0.91 7.81 -3.72
N TYR A 78 0.87 7.30 -4.95
CA TYR A 78 1.00 8.12 -6.18
C TYR A 78 -0.11 9.17 -6.30
N ILE A 79 -1.36 8.82 -5.96
CA ILE A 79 -2.48 9.77 -5.97
C ILE A 79 -2.25 10.89 -4.96
N VAL A 80 -1.83 10.55 -3.73
CA VAL A 80 -1.52 11.55 -2.69
C VAL A 80 -0.33 12.42 -3.09
N ALA A 81 0.70 11.82 -3.70
CA ALA A 81 1.85 12.55 -4.22
C ALA A 81 1.44 13.54 -5.32
N GLY A 82 0.61 13.10 -6.28
CA GLY A 82 0.06 13.94 -7.33
C GLY A 82 -0.79 15.07 -6.76
N ALA A 83 -1.68 14.78 -5.82
CA ALA A 83 -2.51 15.78 -5.15
C ALA A 83 -1.67 16.84 -4.42
N ASN A 84 -0.58 16.44 -3.75
CA ASN A 84 0.34 17.37 -3.10
C ASN A 84 1.07 18.26 -4.10
N VAL A 85 1.61 17.69 -5.19
CA VAL A 85 2.26 18.46 -6.27
C VAL A 85 1.27 19.45 -6.89
N THR A 86 0.05 19.01 -7.18
CA THR A 86 -1.00 19.87 -7.73
C THR A 86 -1.39 20.98 -6.76
N ASN A 87 -1.51 20.70 -5.46
CA ASN A 87 -1.76 21.74 -4.44
C ASN A 87 -0.63 22.78 -4.39
N GLU A 88 0.63 22.34 -4.38
CA GLU A 88 1.78 23.24 -4.42
C GLU A 88 1.79 24.10 -5.70
N LEU A 89 1.49 23.49 -6.86
CA LEU A 89 1.38 24.20 -8.14
C LEU A 89 0.22 25.20 -8.15
N LEU A 90 -0.94 24.84 -7.61
CA LEU A 90 -2.11 25.72 -7.51
C LEU A 90 -1.88 26.93 -6.60
N GLN A 91 -0.96 26.81 -5.64
CA GLN A 91 -0.56 27.93 -4.78
C GLN A 91 0.42 28.91 -5.44
N THR A 92 0.91 28.61 -6.66
CA THR A 92 1.79 29.53 -7.38
C THR A 92 1.04 30.72 -7.97
N GLU A 93 1.74 31.85 -8.09
CA GLU A 93 1.19 33.08 -8.67
C GLU A 93 0.73 32.87 -10.13
N THR A 94 1.43 32.01 -10.88
CA THR A 94 1.10 31.64 -12.25
C THR A 94 -0.19 30.84 -12.33
N ALA A 95 -0.40 29.88 -11.42
CA ALA A 95 -1.65 29.11 -11.39
C ALA A 95 -2.85 29.98 -11.02
N ASN A 96 -2.70 30.89 -10.05
CA ASN A 96 -3.75 31.85 -9.72
C ASN A 96 -4.12 32.76 -10.91
N LYS A 97 -3.13 33.22 -11.68
CA LYS A 97 -3.37 34.00 -12.91
C LYS A 97 -4.09 33.16 -13.98
N ALA A 98 -3.69 31.91 -14.17
CA ALA A 98 -4.33 31.00 -15.12
C ALA A 98 -5.78 30.69 -14.73
N ILE A 99 -6.06 30.41 -13.45
CA ILE A 99 -7.41 30.18 -12.94
C ILE A 99 -8.28 31.42 -13.14
N LYS A 100 -7.75 32.62 -12.85
CA LYS A 100 -8.48 33.87 -13.04
C LYS A 100 -8.84 34.12 -14.51
N LEU A 101 -7.91 33.84 -15.42
CA LEU A 101 -8.15 33.92 -16.87
C LEU A 101 -9.18 32.90 -17.35
N LEU A 102 -9.10 31.66 -16.85
CA LEU A 102 -10.07 30.60 -17.16
C LEU A 102 -11.46 30.97 -16.68
N ASN A 103 -11.60 31.48 -15.46
CA ASN A 103 -12.88 31.93 -14.91
C ASN A 103 -13.45 33.09 -15.72
N GLN A 104 -12.64 34.09 -16.07
CA GLN A 104 -13.09 35.18 -16.95
C GLN A 104 -13.61 34.69 -18.31
N LYS A 105 -12.92 33.73 -18.92
CA LYS A 105 -13.34 33.12 -20.20
C LYS A 105 -14.62 32.29 -20.05
N LEU A 106 -14.80 31.64 -18.89
CA LEU A 106 -15.98 30.87 -18.57
C LEU A 106 -17.19 31.79 -18.36
N ASP A 107 -17.03 32.88 -17.62
CA ASP A 107 -18.06 33.90 -17.38
C ASP A 107 -18.47 34.59 -18.69
N GLU A 108 -17.50 34.89 -19.57
CA GLU A 108 -17.75 35.39 -20.93
C GLU A 108 -18.58 34.40 -21.78
N ALA A 109 -18.27 33.11 -21.69
CA ALA A 109 -18.96 32.06 -22.46
C ALA A 109 -20.36 31.73 -21.92
N LEU A 110 -20.57 31.86 -20.61
CA LEU A 110 -21.86 31.64 -19.96
C LEU A 110 -22.78 32.87 -20.04
N GLY A 111 -22.28 34.00 -20.54
CA GLY A 111 -23.04 35.25 -20.62
C GLY A 111 -23.36 35.83 -19.24
N GLU A 112 -22.67 35.38 -18.19
CA GLU A 112 -22.74 35.94 -16.84
C GLU A 112 -21.83 37.18 -16.73
N THR A 113 -21.92 38.06 -17.72
CA THR A 113 -21.33 39.40 -17.64
C THR A 113 -22.27 40.27 -16.81
N LYS A 114 -21.89 40.56 -15.56
CA LYS A 114 -22.36 41.78 -14.89
C LYS A 114 -21.54 42.97 -15.32
#